data_AF-A0A5C7HAW9-F1
#
_entry.id   AF-A0A5C7HAW9-F1
#
_cell.length_a   1.000
_cell.length_b   1.000
_cell.length_c   1.000
_cell.angle_alpha   90.00
_cell.angle_beta   90.00
_cell.angle_gamma   90.00
#
_symmetry.space_group_name_H-M   'P 1'
#
loop_
_entity.id
_entity.type
_entity.pdbx_description
1 polymer ?
#
loop_
_entity_poly.entity_id
_entity_poly.type
_entity_poly.pdbx_seq_one_letter_code
_entity_poly.pdbx_strand_id
1 'polypeptide(L)'
;MSANVSLFTIFFISLIIPFGTSLTFNYTSFSPSLDDNISYERDFPDDNRVIQLASKNEMVGRASYSKPVRLWDRATRNLTDFSTHFIFEIDSENRTAYGDGLAFFLVPQGSRIPNITNGGSFGLINDDQPLNSTMNPFSSSGV
;
A
#
# COMPACT_ATOMS: atom_id res chain seq x y z
N MET A 1 -36.70 38.45 -9.98
CA MET A 1 -37.05 37.11 -9.45
C MET A 1 -36.19 35.97 -10.01
N SER A 2 -35.47 36.10 -11.14
CA SER A 2 -34.68 34.98 -11.72
C SER A 2 -33.33 34.71 -11.03
N ALA A 3 -32.68 35.71 -10.45
CA ALA A 3 -31.37 35.53 -9.80
C ALA A 3 -31.42 34.60 -8.56
N ASN A 4 -32.48 34.70 -7.75
CA ASN A 4 -32.64 33.88 -6.55
C ASN A 4 -32.95 32.41 -6.88
N VAL A 5 -33.69 32.14 -7.95
CA VAL A 5 -33.95 30.77 -8.42
C VAL A 5 -32.65 30.14 -8.91
N SER A 6 -31.88 30.87 -9.72
CA SER A 6 -30.57 30.41 -10.22
C SER A 6 -29.58 30.10 -9.07
N LEU A 7 -29.50 30.96 -8.06
CA LEU A 7 -28.63 30.75 -6.89
C LEU A 7 -29.04 29.51 -6.07
N PHE A 8 -30.34 29.32 -5.85
CA PHE A 8 -30.87 28.15 -5.16
C PHE A 8 -30.59 26.86 -5.92
N THR A 9 -30.75 26.87 -7.25
CA THR A 9 -30.46 25.68 -8.09
C THR A 9 -28.98 25.33 -8.05
N ILE A 10 -28.08 26.31 -8.11
CA ILE A 10 -26.62 26.09 -8.01
C ILE A 10 -26.26 25.50 -6.64
N PHE A 11 -26.85 26.01 -5.55
CA PHE A 11 -26.63 25.49 -4.20
C PHE A 11 -27.05 24.02 -4.07
N PHE A 12 -28.23 23.66 -4.56
CA PHE A 12 -28.70 22.28 -4.54
C PHE A 12 -27.86 21.35 -5.43
N ILE A 13 -27.43 21.81 -6.62
CA ILE A 13 -26.54 21.02 -7.48
C ILE A 13 -25.19 20.76 -6.78
N SER A 14 -24.62 21.76 -6.10
CA SER A 14 -23.36 21.60 -5.36
C SER A 14 -23.46 20.62 -4.18
N LEU A 15 -24.66 20.45 -3.61
CA LEU A 15 -24.93 19.52 -2.52
C LEU A 15 -25.04 18.06 -2.99
N ILE A 16 -25.29 17.84 -4.29
CA ILE A 16 -25.52 16.51 -4.88
C ILE A 16 -24.22 15.90 -5.44
N ILE A 17 -23.18 16.70 -5.68
CA ILE A 17 -21.90 16.18 -6.17
C ILE A 17 -21.14 15.58 -4.98
N PRO A 18 -20.97 14.25 -4.88
CA PRO A 18 -20.10 13.69 -3.86
C PRO A 18 -18.66 14.14 -4.17
N PHE A 19 -18.10 14.99 -3.30
CA PHE A 19 -16.68 15.30 -3.34
C PHE A 19 -15.90 14.05 -2.94
N GLY A 20 -15.31 13.37 -3.94
CA GLY A 20 -14.33 12.32 -3.70
C GLY A 20 -12.99 12.95 -3.32
N THR A 21 -12.41 12.54 -2.20
CA THR A 21 -11.02 12.89 -1.86
C THR A 21 -10.09 11.87 -2.52
N SER A 22 -9.30 12.28 -3.50
CA SER A 22 -8.23 11.44 -4.04
C SER A 22 -7.02 11.48 -3.09
N LEU A 23 -6.34 10.34 -2.97
CA LEU A 23 -5.04 10.24 -2.29
C LEU A 23 -3.96 10.08 -3.35
N THR A 24 -2.96 10.96 -3.33
CA THR A 24 -1.83 10.91 -4.25
C THR A 24 -0.55 11.15 -3.46
N PHE A 25 0.47 10.35 -3.73
CA PHE A 25 1.81 10.51 -3.17
C PHE A 25 2.85 10.10 -4.22
N ASN A 26 4.04 10.65 -4.11
CA ASN A 26 5.17 10.34 -4.98
C ASN A 26 6.46 10.42 -4.15
N TYR A 27 7.26 9.36 -4.19
CA TYR A 27 8.55 9.26 -3.53
C TYR A 27 9.62 8.98 -4.57
N THR A 28 10.62 9.85 -4.64
CA THR A 28 11.82 9.68 -5.49
C THR A 28 13.04 9.27 -4.69
N SER A 29 12.97 9.33 -3.36
CA SER A 29 14.03 8.97 -2.41
C SER A 29 13.40 8.77 -1.03
N PHE A 30 13.96 7.87 -0.22
CA PHE A 30 13.43 7.54 1.09
C PHE A 30 14.34 8.01 2.24
N SER A 31 13.76 8.48 3.33
CA SER A 31 14.48 8.92 4.52
C SER A 31 13.57 8.81 5.75
N PRO A 32 13.88 7.94 6.71
CA PRO A 32 13.00 7.73 7.87
C PRO A 32 12.77 8.97 8.74
N SER A 33 13.70 9.93 8.70
CA SER A 33 13.59 11.19 9.44
C SER A 33 12.76 12.26 8.73
N LEU A 34 12.41 12.06 7.46
CA LEU A 34 11.63 13.00 6.65
C LEU A 34 10.29 12.42 6.20
N ASP A 35 10.19 11.09 6.11
CA ASP A 35 9.03 10.40 5.56
C ASP A 35 8.06 9.96 6.66
N ASP A 36 7.29 10.91 7.20
CA ASP A 36 6.35 10.64 8.30
C ASP A 36 5.19 9.69 7.92
N ASN A 37 4.97 9.45 6.63
CA ASN A 37 3.84 8.69 6.11
C ASN A 37 4.23 7.29 5.61
N ILE A 38 5.47 6.82 5.85
CA ILE A 38 5.87 5.44 5.54
C ILE A 38 6.23 4.75 6.84
N SER A 39 5.59 3.60 7.09
CA SER A 39 6.00 2.69 8.15
C SER A 39 6.85 1.57 7.57
N TYR A 40 7.94 1.25 8.25
CA TYR A 40 8.88 0.19 7.90
C TYR A 40 8.78 -0.95 8.93
N GLU A 41 8.69 -2.19 8.47
CA GLU A 41 8.76 -3.42 9.25
C GLU A 41 9.81 -4.37 8.64
N ARG A 42 10.95 -4.53 9.33
CA ARG A 42 12.10 -5.33 8.88
C ARG A 42 12.72 -4.88 7.55
N ASP A 43 12.37 -3.68 7.09
CA ASP A 43 12.96 -2.96 5.97
C ASP A 43 13.46 -1.60 6.44
N PHE A 44 14.35 -1.00 5.65
CA PHE A 44 14.86 0.34 5.92
C PHE A 44 15.45 0.96 4.66
N PRO A 45 15.42 2.30 4.51
CA PRO A 45 16.20 2.99 3.51
C PRO A 45 17.70 2.85 3.76
N ASP A 46 18.46 2.50 2.72
CA ASP A 46 19.92 2.48 2.76
C ASP A 46 20.54 3.89 2.60
N ASP A 47 21.87 3.95 2.56
CA ASP A 47 22.62 5.20 2.37
C ASP A 47 22.32 5.88 1.02
N ASN A 48 21.88 5.10 0.02
CA ASN A 48 21.44 5.59 -1.29
C ASN A 48 19.97 6.04 -1.29
N ARG A 49 19.30 6.01 -0.13
CA ARG A 49 17.90 6.40 0.05
C ARG A 49 16.94 5.52 -0.74
N VAL A 50 17.26 4.24 -0.88
CA VAL A 50 16.40 3.20 -1.48
C VAL A 50 15.94 2.25 -0.39
N ILE A 51 14.66 1.83 -0.41
CA ILE A 51 14.14 0.87 0.57
C ILE A 51 14.73 -0.51 0.28
N GLN A 52 15.43 -1.06 1.27
CA GLN A 52 15.90 -2.45 1.26
C GLN A 52 14.83 -3.34 1.90
N LEU A 53 13.98 -3.94 1.07
CA LEU A 53 12.89 -4.82 1.52
C LEU A 53 13.35 -6.22 1.94
N ALA A 54 14.49 -6.68 1.43
CA ALA A 54 15.12 -7.93 1.85
C ALA A 54 16.63 -7.71 1.87
N SER A 55 17.29 -8.27 2.87
CA SER A 55 18.74 -8.18 3.03
C SER A 55 19.33 -9.53 3.42
N LYS A 56 20.66 -9.61 3.53
CA LYS A 56 21.34 -10.83 4.00
C LYS A 56 20.87 -11.31 5.37
N ASN A 57 20.42 -10.38 6.22
CA ASN A 57 20.02 -10.67 7.59
C ASN A 57 18.50 -10.74 7.76
N GLU A 58 17.73 -10.19 6.83
CA GLU A 58 16.28 -10.11 6.89
C GLU A 58 15.68 -10.64 5.59
N MET A 59 15.05 -11.82 5.66
CA MET A 59 14.49 -12.47 4.46
C MET A 59 13.21 -11.78 3.96
N VAL A 60 12.55 -11.00 4.81
CA VAL A 60 11.27 -10.34 4.51
C VAL A 60 11.17 -9.02 5.25
N GLY A 61 10.87 -7.96 4.50
CA GLY A 61 10.61 -6.62 4.99
C GLY A 61 9.43 -5.97 4.26
N ARG A 62 8.91 -4.90 4.84
CA ARG A 62 7.64 -4.31 4.40
C ARG A 62 7.53 -2.80 4.66
N ALA A 63 7.44 -2.04 3.57
CA ALA A 63 7.07 -0.64 3.61
C ALA A 63 5.57 -0.46 3.40
N SER A 64 4.92 0.39 4.18
CA SER A 64 3.49 0.70 4.04
C SER A 64 3.21 2.18 4.17
N TYR A 65 2.35 2.71 3.30
CA TYR A 65 1.88 4.08 3.41
C TYR A 65 0.86 4.21 4.55
N SER A 66 1.10 5.11 5.48
CA SER A 66 0.39 5.16 6.77
C SER A 66 -1.03 5.72 6.66
N LYS A 67 -1.36 6.49 5.62
CA LYS A 67 -2.72 7.05 5.48
C LYS A 67 -3.66 6.00 4.89
N PRO A 68 -4.84 5.79 5.50
CA PRO A 68 -5.79 4.79 5.01
C PRO A 68 -6.35 5.19 3.65
N VAL A 69 -6.54 4.18 2.79
CA VAL A 69 -7.23 4.32 1.50
C VAL A 69 -8.63 3.76 1.63
N ARG A 70 -9.64 4.57 1.33
CA ARG A 70 -11.03 4.10 1.28
C ARG A 70 -11.26 3.40 -0.06
N LEU A 71 -11.38 2.07 -0.06
CA LEU A 71 -11.57 1.28 -1.29
C LEU A 71 -13.03 1.25 -1.78
N TRP A 72 -13.98 1.46 -0.87
CA TRP A 72 -15.41 1.45 -1.20
C TRP A 72 -16.23 2.29 -0.21
N ASP A 73 -17.39 2.76 -0.67
CA ASP A 73 -18.38 3.43 0.15
C ASP A 73 -19.70 2.65 0.15
N ARG A 74 -20.19 2.28 1.34
CA ARG A 74 -21.43 1.50 1.47
C ARG A 74 -22.68 2.29 1.10
N ALA A 75 -22.73 3.57 1.44
CA ALA A 75 -23.91 4.41 1.26
C ALA A 75 -24.12 4.79 -0.20
N THR A 76 -23.04 5.12 -0.91
CA THR A 76 -23.08 5.51 -2.32
C THR A 76 -22.83 4.35 -3.28
N ARG A 77 -22.30 3.21 -2.79
CA ARG A 77 -21.81 2.07 -3.61
C ARG A 77 -20.64 2.43 -4.53
N ASN A 78 -20.01 3.58 -4.32
CA ASN A 78 -18.85 3.97 -5.10
C ASN A 78 -17.64 3.09 -4.75
N LEU A 79 -16.88 2.73 -5.78
CA LEU A 79 -15.60 2.05 -5.67
C LEU A 79 -14.47 3.02 -5.99
N THR A 80 -13.31 2.77 -5.41
CA THR A 80 -12.09 3.54 -5.67
C THR A 80 -11.23 2.79 -6.67
N ASP A 81 -10.77 3.50 -7.69
CA ASP A 81 -9.70 3.05 -8.57
C ASP A 81 -8.34 3.52 -8.03
N PHE A 82 -7.27 2.84 -8.43
CA PHE A 82 -5.93 3.26 -8.09
C PHE A 82 -4.96 2.93 -9.22
N SER A 83 -3.93 3.76 -9.34
CA SER A 83 -2.78 3.54 -10.20
C SER A 83 -1.53 3.66 -9.36
N THR A 84 -0.65 2.67 -9.45
CA THR A 84 0.65 2.69 -8.77
C THR A 84 1.76 2.49 -9.79
N HIS A 85 2.89 3.14 -9.55
CA HIS A 85 4.12 2.95 -10.29
C HIS A 85 5.27 2.92 -9.30
N PHE A 86 6.09 1.90 -9.38
CA PHE A 86 7.30 1.76 -8.57
C PHE A 86 8.42 1.20 -9.44
N ILE A 87 9.64 1.58 -9.09
CA ILE A 87 10.86 1.08 -9.70
C ILE A 87 11.55 0.24 -8.63
N PHE A 88 12.04 -0.93 -9.03
CA PHE A 88 12.70 -1.86 -8.14
C PHE A 88 13.88 -2.53 -8.84
N GLU A 89 14.81 -3.04 -8.06
CA GLU A 89 15.95 -3.84 -8.49
C GLU A 89 16.00 -5.11 -7.65
N ILE A 90 16.23 -6.26 -8.30
CA ILE A 90 16.49 -7.53 -7.63
C ILE A 90 17.89 -7.96 -8.06
N ASP A 91 18.85 -7.83 -7.15
CA ASP A 91 20.20 -8.33 -7.34
C ASP A 91 20.36 -9.66 -6.59
N SER A 92 20.70 -10.73 -7.32
CA SER A 92 20.95 -12.05 -6.76
C SER A 92 22.37 -12.21 -6.22
N GLU A 93 23.25 -11.22 -6.38
CA GLU A 93 24.67 -11.26 -6.02
C GLU A 93 25.39 -12.48 -6.63
N ASN A 94 25.13 -12.76 -7.92
CA ASN A 94 25.65 -13.93 -8.66
C ASN A 94 25.21 -15.31 -8.12
N ARG A 95 24.17 -15.39 -7.29
CA ARG A 95 23.63 -16.67 -6.83
C ARG A 95 22.86 -17.35 -7.95
N THR A 96 23.11 -18.65 -8.14
CA THR A 96 22.40 -19.47 -9.15
C THR A 96 21.01 -19.89 -8.70
N ALA A 97 20.72 -19.85 -7.40
CA ALA A 97 19.41 -20.05 -6.82
C ALA A 97 19.02 -18.76 -6.08
N TYR A 98 17.95 -18.11 -6.53
CA TYR A 98 17.46 -16.85 -5.99
C TYR A 98 15.93 -16.82 -6.02
N GLY A 99 15.37 -15.96 -5.18
CA GLY A 99 13.96 -15.83 -4.87
C GLY A 99 13.81 -14.94 -3.62
N ASP A 100 12.61 -14.66 -3.13
CA ASP A 100 11.31 -15.14 -3.61
C ASP A 100 10.57 -14.13 -4.51
N GLY A 101 10.87 -12.83 -4.40
CA GLY A 101 10.35 -11.76 -5.27
C GLY A 101 9.77 -10.57 -4.50
N LEU A 102 8.87 -9.83 -5.15
CA LEU A 102 8.26 -8.59 -4.63
C LEU A 102 6.74 -8.61 -4.84
N ALA A 103 5.99 -8.04 -3.88
CA ALA A 103 4.55 -7.89 -4.00
C ALA A 103 4.09 -6.46 -3.65
N PHE A 104 3.18 -5.94 -4.46
CA PHE A 104 2.33 -4.81 -4.07
C PHE A 104 1.05 -5.35 -3.45
N PHE A 105 0.61 -4.78 -2.33
CA PHE A 105 -0.56 -5.28 -1.62
C PHE A 105 -1.38 -4.17 -0.95
N LEU A 106 -2.65 -4.49 -0.71
CA LEU A 106 -3.58 -3.72 0.13
C LEU A 106 -3.94 -4.56 1.35
N VAL A 107 -3.80 -3.97 2.53
CA VAL A 107 -4.08 -4.62 3.83
C VAL A 107 -4.91 -3.71 4.73
N PRO A 108 -5.66 -4.27 5.69
CA PRO A 108 -6.28 -3.50 6.75
C PRO A 108 -5.25 -2.64 7.50
N GLN A 109 -5.68 -1.45 7.91
CA GLN A 109 -4.85 -0.56 8.70
C GLN A 109 -4.41 -1.27 9.99
N GLY A 110 -3.11 -1.18 10.30
CA GLY A 110 -2.52 -1.83 11.47
C GLY A 110 -2.19 -3.31 11.28
N SER A 111 -2.35 -3.88 10.08
CA SER A 111 -1.74 -5.17 9.72
C SER A 111 -0.25 -5.16 10.08
N ARG A 112 0.31 -6.31 10.45
CA ARG A 112 1.74 -6.55 10.73
C ARG A 112 2.21 -7.72 9.91
N ILE A 113 3.52 -7.83 9.67
CA ILE A 113 4.05 -9.06 9.06
C ILE A 113 3.72 -10.24 10.00
N PRO A 114 3.05 -11.30 9.51
CA PRO A 114 2.77 -12.50 10.30
C PRO A 114 4.04 -13.19 10.76
N ASN A 115 3.89 -14.13 11.71
CA ASN A 115 5.00 -14.98 12.09
C ASN A 115 5.31 -15.93 10.93
N ILE A 116 6.48 -15.73 10.31
CA ILE A 116 6.91 -16.48 9.13
C ILE A 116 8.30 -17.06 9.37
N THR A 117 8.54 -18.20 8.75
CA THR A 117 9.79 -18.95 8.81
C THR A 117 10.50 -19.02 7.46
N ASN A 118 9.81 -18.71 6.36
CA ASN A 118 10.33 -18.74 4.99
C ASN A 118 9.96 -17.49 4.17
N GLY A 119 10.66 -17.25 3.05
CA GLY A 119 10.47 -16.06 2.21
C GLY A 119 9.32 -16.14 1.20
N GLY A 120 8.92 -17.35 0.75
CA GLY A 120 7.90 -17.55 -0.29
C GLY A 120 6.49 -17.06 0.02
N SER A 121 6.22 -16.63 1.26
CA SER A 121 4.95 -16.01 1.66
C SER A 121 4.90 -14.50 1.38
N PHE A 122 6.00 -13.89 0.92
CA PHE A 122 6.17 -12.45 0.73
C PHE A 122 5.84 -11.59 1.96
N GLY A 123 5.83 -12.20 3.15
CA GLY A 123 5.39 -11.52 4.38
C GLY A 123 3.88 -11.20 4.44
N LEU A 124 3.05 -11.92 3.68
CA LEU A 124 1.60 -11.70 3.61
C LEU A 124 0.78 -12.81 4.28
N ILE A 125 1.37 -13.99 4.48
CA ILE A 125 0.66 -15.21 4.87
C ILE A 125 1.35 -15.81 6.10
N ASN A 126 0.55 -16.23 7.09
CA ASN A 126 1.03 -17.08 8.19
C ASN A 126 1.34 -18.49 7.67
N ASP A 127 2.57 -18.97 7.90
CA ASP A 127 3.03 -20.28 7.41
C ASP A 127 2.15 -21.44 7.93
N ASP A 128 1.67 -21.34 9.16
CA ASP A 128 0.84 -22.38 9.79
C ASP A 128 -0.60 -22.39 9.27
N GLN A 129 -1.08 -21.31 8.64
CA GLN A 129 -2.48 -21.12 8.25
C GLN A 129 -2.62 -20.44 6.88
N PRO A 130 -2.04 -21.01 5.81
CA PRO A 130 -1.87 -20.28 4.55
C PRO A 130 -3.18 -19.99 3.81
N LEU A 131 -4.19 -20.86 3.97
CA LEU A 131 -5.49 -20.75 3.31
C LEU A 131 -6.54 -19.98 4.14
N ASN A 132 -6.16 -19.46 5.31
CA ASN A 132 -7.11 -18.79 6.20
C ASN A 132 -7.23 -17.30 5.84
N SER A 133 -8.25 -16.95 5.05
CA SER A 133 -8.50 -15.56 4.62
C SER A 133 -8.87 -14.60 5.76
N THR A 134 -9.36 -15.13 6.89
CA THR A 134 -9.65 -14.32 8.09
C THR A 134 -8.35 -13.91 8.79
N MET A 135 -7.37 -14.81 8.82
CA MET A 135 -6.04 -14.55 9.41
C MET A 135 -5.12 -13.78 8.44
N ASN A 136 -5.29 -13.97 7.14
CA ASN A 136 -4.49 -13.31 6.09
C ASN A 136 -5.39 -12.47 5.15
N PRO A 137 -6.03 -11.38 5.64
CA PRO A 137 -6.90 -10.55 4.81
C PRO A 137 -6.07 -9.57 3.97
N PHE A 138 -5.61 -10.00 2.80
CA PHE A 138 -4.89 -9.14 1.86
C PHE A 138 -5.39 -9.30 0.42
N SER A 139 -5.11 -8.30 -0.40
CA SER A 139 -5.13 -8.41 -1.86
C SER A 139 -3.74 -8.05 -2.37
N SER A 140 -3.17 -8.82 -3.27
CA SER A 140 -1.82 -8.59 -3.78
C SER A 140 -1.72 -8.84 -5.29
N SER A 141 -0.71 -8.22 -5.88
CA SER A 141 -0.17 -8.55 -7.19
C SER A 141 1.34 -8.72 -7.05
N GLY A 142 1.84 -9.89 -7.45
CA GLY A 142 3.27 -10.19 -7.47
C GLY A 142 3.92 -9.77 -8.78
N VAL A 143 5.24 -9.63 -8.76
CA VAL A 143 6.12 -9.52 -9.94
C VAL A 143 7.20 -10.58 -9.86
#